data_AF-A0A929ZGT2-F1
#
_entry.id   AF-A0A929ZGT2-F1
#
_cell.length_a   1.000
_cell.length_b   1.000
_cell.length_c   1.000
_cell.angle_alpha   90.00
_cell.angle_beta   90.00
_cell.angle_gamma   90.00
#
_symmetry.space_group_name_H-M   'P 1'
#
loop_
_entity.id
_entity.type
_entity.pdbx_description
1 polymer ?
#
loop_
_entity_poly.entity_id
_entity_poly.type
_entity_poly.pdbx_seq_one_letter_code
_entity_poly.pdbx_strand_id
1 'polypeptide(L)'
;LRRSARAAVAAGARVERAFEILGDDVPAHLLEAGTLRLQYKQASLEELGKHTNPPLTKDAVAGRIRRLLALADKVAHERGIPDTESALTLDMLEED
;
A
#
# COMPACT_ATOMS: atom_id res chain seq x y z
N LEU A 1 0.74 6.10 -19.08
CA LEU A 1 1.98 5.78 -18.33
C LEU A 1 2.19 6.65 -17.09
N ARG A 2 1.94 7.97 -17.13
CA ARG A 2 2.10 8.84 -15.94
C ARG A 2 1.14 8.51 -14.78
N ARG A 3 -0.15 8.26 -15.07
CA ARG A 3 -1.17 7.92 -14.06
C ARG A 3 -0.85 6.65 -13.25
N SER A 4 -0.33 5.60 -13.89
CA SER A 4 -0.01 4.34 -13.21
C SER A 4 1.19 4.47 -12.28
N ALA A 5 2.20 5.26 -12.65
CA ALA A 5 3.35 5.56 -11.79
C ALA A 5 2.92 6.42 -10.58
N ARG A 6 2.08 7.44 -10.80
CA ARG A 6 1.53 8.26 -9.70
C ARG A 6 0.71 7.41 -8.72
N ALA A 7 -0.15 6.52 -9.22
CA ALA A 7 -0.91 5.60 -8.38
C ALA A 7 0.00 4.64 -7.57
N ALA A 8 1.11 4.18 -8.15
CA ALA A 8 2.08 3.36 -7.44
C ALA A 8 2.79 4.14 -6.30
N VAL A 9 3.15 5.39 -6.54
CA VAL A 9 3.74 6.29 -5.53
C VAL A 9 2.74 6.59 -4.41
N ALA A 10 1.49 6.90 -4.76
CA ALA A 10 0.40 7.09 -3.78
C ALA A 10 0.15 5.86 -2.93
N ALA A 11 0.09 4.68 -3.53
CA ALA A 11 0.01 3.43 -2.80
C ALA A 11 1.22 3.22 -1.86
N GLY A 12 2.42 3.61 -2.29
CA GLY A 12 3.62 3.57 -1.46
C GLY A 12 3.52 4.42 -0.20
N ALA A 13 3.15 5.69 -0.34
CA ALA A 13 3.00 6.60 0.82
C ALA A 13 1.94 6.10 1.81
N ARG A 14 0.80 5.60 1.30
CA ARG A 14 -0.25 5.03 2.16
C ARG A 14 0.22 3.76 2.88
N VAL A 15 1.02 2.91 2.22
CA VAL A 15 1.57 1.69 2.83
C VAL A 15 2.58 2.01 3.93
N GLU A 16 3.42 3.01 3.73
CA GLU A 16 4.35 3.50 4.76
C GLU A 16 3.57 3.94 6.00
N ARG A 17 2.53 4.76 5.81
CA ARG A 17 1.63 5.17 6.88
C ARG A 17 0.90 3.99 7.55
N ALA A 18 0.50 2.99 6.77
CA ALA A 18 -0.13 1.80 7.33
C ALA A 18 0.79 1.02 8.27
N PHE A 19 2.09 0.95 7.96
CA PHE A 19 3.08 0.31 8.82
C PHE A 19 3.33 1.11 10.11
N GLU A 20 3.33 2.44 10.06
CA GLU A 20 3.39 3.27 11.26
C GLU A 20 2.19 3.06 12.19
N ILE A 21 0.98 2.94 11.62
CA ILE A 21 -0.25 2.75 12.40
C ILE A 21 -0.28 1.36 13.04
N LEU A 22 0.07 0.32 12.28
CA LEU A 22 -0.09 -1.07 12.71
C LEU A 22 1.12 -1.62 13.48
N GLY A 23 2.34 -1.13 13.22
CA GLY A 23 3.56 -1.63 13.85
C GLY A 23 3.72 -3.14 13.64
N ASP A 24 3.95 -3.88 14.73
CA ASP A 24 4.16 -5.33 14.71
C ASP A 24 2.86 -6.14 14.49
N ASP A 25 1.69 -5.50 14.51
CA ASP A 25 0.39 -6.16 14.37
C ASP A 25 0.01 -6.45 12.90
N VAL A 26 0.89 -6.18 11.93
CA VAL A 26 0.63 -6.42 10.51
C VAL A 26 0.62 -7.92 10.20
N PRO A 27 -0.47 -8.49 9.64
CA PRO A 27 -0.49 -9.89 9.21
C PRO A 27 0.58 -10.18 8.16
N ALA A 28 1.32 -11.28 8.31
CA ALA A 28 2.51 -11.60 7.49
C ALA A 28 2.28 -11.52 5.96
N HIS A 29 1.13 -12.01 5.48
CA HIS A 29 0.81 -11.98 4.04
C HIS A 29 0.49 -10.57 3.51
N LEU A 30 0.13 -9.63 4.39
CA LEU A 30 -0.05 -8.21 4.07
C LEU A 30 1.27 -7.45 4.19
N LEU A 31 2.09 -7.80 5.18
CA LEU A 31 3.45 -7.28 5.35
C LEU A 31 4.26 -7.51 4.08
N GLU A 32 4.29 -8.74 3.55
CA GLU A 32 5.00 -9.07 2.31
C GLU A 32 4.62 -8.13 1.15
N ALA A 33 3.32 -7.93 0.91
CA ALA A 33 2.84 -7.08 -0.18
C ALA A 33 3.16 -5.59 0.04
N GLY A 34 3.07 -5.11 1.30
CA GLY A 34 3.43 -3.75 1.65
C GLY A 34 4.94 -3.50 1.51
N THR A 35 5.78 -4.40 2.01
CA THR A 35 7.24 -4.32 1.89
C THR A 35 7.66 -4.27 0.42
N LEU A 36 7.09 -5.13 -0.43
CA LEU A 36 7.35 -5.09 -1.87
C LEU A 36 6.94 -3.76 -2.52
N ARG A 37 5.80 -3.18 -2.11
CA ARG A 37 5.38 -1.86 -2.60
C ARG A 37 6.36 -0.75 -2.19
N LEU A 38 6.91 -0.78 -0.97
CA LEU A 38 7.91 0.19 -0.52
C LEU A 38 9.28 -0.01 -1.18
N GLN A 39 9.68 -1.26 -1.39
CA GLN A 39 10.94 -1.61 -2.03
C GLN A 39 10.95 -1.26 -3.53
N TYR A 40 9.84 -1.52 -4.22
CA TYR A 40 9.70 -1.31 -5.66
C TYR A 40 8.64 -0.23 -5.95
N LYS A 41 8.92 1.00 -5.52
CA LYS A 41 7.97 2.13 -5.49
C LYS A 41 7.25 2.40 -6.82
N GLN A 42 7.92 2.17 -7.96
CA GLN A 42 7.38 2.44 -9.29
C GLN A 42 6.92 1.17 -10.04
N ALA A 43 7.13 -0.02 -9.46
CA ALA A 43 6.74 -1.26 -10.10
C ALA A 43 5.22 -1.41 -10.19
N SER A 44 4.77 -1.96 -11.31
CA SER A 44 3.39 -2.39 -11.50
C SER A 44 3.02 -3.51 -10.53
N LEU A 45 1.73 -3.71 -10.32
CA LEU A 45 1.22 -4.81 -9.49
C LEU A 45 1.60 -6.19 -10.03
N GLU A 46 1.73 -6.32 -11.35
CA GLU A 46 2.19 -7.56 -11.98
C GLU A 46 3.67 -7.83 -11.66
N GLU A 47 4.52 -6.80 -11.75
CA GLU A 47 5.94 -6.92 -11.38
C GLU A 47 6.11 -7.27 -9.90
N LEU A 48 5.33 -6.64 -9.00
CA LEU A 48 5.34 -7.02 -7.58
C LEU A 48 4.97 -8.49 -7.37
N GLY A 49 3.98 -9.00 -8.11
CA GLY A 49 3.55 -10.39 -8.02
C GLY A 49 4.67 -11.39 -8.37
N LYS A 50 5.58 -11.02 -9.29
CA LYS A 50 6.73 -11.85 -9.67
C LYS A 50 7.80 -11.95 -8.56
N HIS A 51 7.82 -11.02 -7.60
CA HIS A 51 8.75 -11.05 -6.46
C HIS A 51 8.28 -11.92 -5.28
N THR A 52 7.03 -12.38 -5.29
CA THR A 52 6.50 -13.28 -4.25
C THR A 52 6.79 -14.74 -4.56
N ASN A 53 6.84 -15.58 -3.53
CA ASN A 53 7.01 -17.03 -3.67
C ASN A 53 5.96 -17.80 -2.85
N PRO A 54 4.97 -18.46 -3.48
CA PRO A 54 4.77 -18.56 -4.93
C PRO A 54 4.38 -17.22 -5.58
N PRO A 55 4.65 -17.01 -6.89
CA PRO A 55 4.25 -15.80 -7.59
C PRO A 55 2.75 -15.56 -7.52
N LEU A 56 2.38 -14.31 -7.26
CA LEU A 56 0.99 -13.87 -7.16
C LEU A 56 0.55 -13.13 -8.43
N THR A 57 -0.75 -13.15 -8.70
CA THR A 57 -1.34 -12.30 -9.74
C THR A 57 -1.42 -10.85 -9.28
N LYS A 58 -1.51 -9.91 -10.23
CA LYS A 58 -1.70 -8.47 -9.93
C LYS A 58 -2.89 -8.21 -9.00
N ASP A 59 -3.97 -8.99 -9.14
CA ASP A 59 -5.20 -8.83 -8.37
C ASP A 59 -5.05 -9.34 -6.93
N ALA A 60 -4.28 -10.42 -6.75
CA ALA A 60 -3.94 -10.91 -5.42
C ALA A 60 -3.06 -9.90 -4.65
N VAL A 61 -2.06 -9.31 -5.31
CA VAL A 61 -1.23 -8.24 -4.74
C VAL A 61 -2.09 -7.01 -4.40
N ALA A 62 -2.93 -6.56 -5.34
CA ALA A 62 -3.82 -5.42 -5.14
C ALA A 62 -4.79 -5.66 -3.97
N GLY A 63 -5.34 -6.86 -3.86
CA GLY A 63 -6.21 -7.26 -2.76
C GLY A 63 -5.49 -7.24 -1.41
N ARG A 64 -4.23 -7.69 -1.34
CA ARG A 64 -3.41 -7.60 -0.13
C ARG A 64 -3.14 -6.15 0.26
N ILE A 65 -2.70 -5.30 -0.68
CA ILE A 65 -2.47 -3.87 -0.39
C ILE A 65 -3.76 -3.19 0.09
N ARG A 66 -4.91 -3.41 -0.58
CA ARG A 66 -6.18 -2.82 -0.13
C ARG A 66 -6.59 -3.26 1.29
N ARG A 67 -6.40 -4.54 1.62
CA ARG A 67 -6.68 -5.04 2.98
C ARG A 67 -5.73 -4.48 4.03
N LEU A 68 -4.46 -4.28 3.70
CA LEU A 68 -3.49 -3.62 4.57
C LEU A 68 -3.95 -2.19 4.92
N LEU A 69 -4.31 -1.41 3.89
CA LEU A 69 -4.77 -0.04 4.07
C LEU A 69 -6.06 0.00 4.89
N ALA A 70 -7.05 -0.82 4.55
CA ALA A 70 -8.32 -0.88 5.29
C ALA A 70 -8.15 -1.28 6.77
N LEU A 71 -7.20 -2.18 7.07
CA LEU A 71 -6.87 -2.56 8.44
C LEU A 71 -6.24 -1.38 9.19
N ALA A 72 -5.27 -0.69 8.58
CA ALA A 72 -4.65 0.49 9.17
C ALA A 72 -5.66 1.63 9.39
N ASP A 73 -6.50 1.93 8.40
CA ASP A 73 -7.52 2.99 8.49
C ASP A 73 -8.52 2.69 9.62
N LYS A 74 -8.93 1.43 9.78
CA LYS A 74 -9.77 1.00 10.91
C LYS A 74 -9.08 1.24 12.26
N VAL A 75 -7.83 0.82 12.41
CA VAL A 75 -7.06 1.00 13.65
C VAL A 75 -6.80 2.48 13.94
N ALA A 76 -6.54 3.28 12.90
CA ALA A 76 -6.35 4.73 13.04
C ALA A 76 -7.62 5.40 13.58
N HIS A 77 -8.78 5.04 13.04
CA HIS A 77 -10.07 5.52 13.50
C HIS A 77 -10.36 5.15 14.95
N GLU A 78 -10.13 3.89 15.33
CA GLU A 78 -10.30 3.40 16.71
C GLU A 78 -9.39 4.14 17.71
N ARG A 79 -8.18 4.55 17.28
CA ARG A 79 -7.22 5.29 18.08
C ARG A 79 -7.38 6.82 18.01
N GLY A 80 -8.29 7.33 17.17
CA GLY A 80 -8.49 8.77 16.96
C GLY A 80 -7.29 9.49 16.32
N ILE A 81 -6.51 8.80 15.48
CA ILE A 81 -5.36 9.36 14.77
C ILE A 81 -5.65 9.47 13.26
N PRO A 82 -4.90 10.31 12.51
CA PRO A 82 -5.03 10.38 11.05
C PRO A 82 -4.75 9.03 10.36
N ASP A 83 -5.59 8.70 9.38
CA ASP A 83 -5.58 7.46 8.61
C ASP A 83 -4.49 7.44 7.53
N THR A 84 -4.50 6.44 6.63
CA THR A 84 -3.51 6.33 5.57
C THR A 84 -3.61 7.41 4.50
N GLU A 85 -4.77 8.03 4.30
CA GLU A 85 -4.95 9.09 3.29
C GLU A 85 -4.26 10.39 3.68
N SER A 86 -4.05 10.60 5.00
CA SER A 86 -3.26 11.73 5.51
C SER A 86 -1.81 11.80 4.99
N ALA A 87 -1.29 10.70 4.41
CA ALA A 87 0.04 10.65 3.80
C ALA A 87 0.08 11.13 2.34
N LEU A 88 -1.06 11.44 1.73
CA LEU A 88 -1.13 11.89 0.34
C LEU A 88 -0.94 13.40 0.22
N THR A 89 -0.11 13.83 -0.73
CA THR A 89 0.02 15.24 -1.11
C THR A 89 -0.99 15.61 -2.20
N LEU A 90 -1.27 16.91 -2.38
CA LEU A 90 -2.19 17.40 -3.42
C LEU A 90 -1.78 16.92 -4.82
N ASP A 91 -0.49 17.01 -5.15
CA ASP A 91 0.08 16.52 -6.42
C ASP A 91 -0.18 15.03 -6.69
N MET A 92 -0.41 14.25 -5.63
CA MET A 92 -0.70 12.81 -5.71
C MET A 92 -2.20 12.53 -5.88
N LEU A 93 -3.07 13.50 -5.53
CA LEU A 93 -4.53 13.40 -5.58
C LEU A 93 -5.14 13.92 -6.89
N GLU A 94 -4.44 14.79 -7.62
CA GLU A 94 -4.92 15.31 -8.90
C GLU A 94 -5.06 14.17 -9.93
N GLU A 95 -6.31 13.89 -10.33
CA GLU A 95 -6.62 13.11 -11.52
C GLU A 95 -6.66 14.06 -12.71
N ASP A 96 -5.73 13.90 -13.66
CA ASP A 96 -5.81 14.57 -14.98
C ASP A 96 -7.09 14.16 -15.73
#